data_AF-H0Q1A6-F1
#
_entry.id   AF-H0Q1A6-F1
#
_cell.length_a   1.000
_cell.length_b   1.000
_cell.length_c   1.000
_cell.angle_alpha   90.00
_cell.angle_beta   90.00
_cell.angle_gamma   90.00
#
_symmetry.space_group_name_H-M   'P 1'
#
loop_
_entity.id
_entity.type
_entity.pdbx_description
1 polymer ?
#
loop_
_entity_poly.entity_id
_entity_poly.type
_entity_poly.pdbx_seq_one_letter_code
_entity_poly.pdbx_strand_id
1 'polypeptide(L)'
;MKTEPLAIAGPEFALFSEEKGDLIPLCQSMAVEHQTFGLGVVEEIAPRRGLPPLLSIHFSRSKKTSKFNLGAFKSGMISVVGLPVRLAGEFVTWQREAERLKAERAAEEEAIQAERARQREAARIAAEAEERLAFERRRDLETRVGSLVSQAVSVSPHASALEYMEKLETAQLEHYRRALPPRIEWLKEWAQRIAKGETGVEPAWSQGQAAAAYLQERGITHLWHFTDFRNLQPICEAGGLLSYLALEALEGRTVWLQSDDESQRRDKSLGRQDSVRLSFVPNSFFFQRVHRHARLVWLRFSTAVLSLGDVSYCHGNAASDYSYVASRPDALGLDWDLLKSFSGCRSPDGPPMSYPKRYASEWDDQERVRQEKKTINSEVLVKHFLSLDFCTGIFNALNGAQIQLIRTE
;
A
#
# COMPACT_ATOMS: atom_id res chain seq x y z
N MET A 1 -80.74 -20.19 -3.31
CA MET A 1 -79.49 -20.99 -3.27
C MET A 1 -79.24 -21.35 -1.82
N LYS A 2 -79.04 -22.62 -1.47
CA LYS A 2 -78.61 -22.99 -0.11
C LYS A 2 -77.13 -22.64 -0.01
N THR A 3 -76.78 -21.62 0.76
CA THR A 3 -75.38 -21.30 1.03
C THR A 3 -74.82 -22.43 1.88
N GLU A 4 -73.83 -23.15 1.37
CA GLU A 4 -73.16 -24.18 2.16
C GLU A 4 -72.43 -23.52 3.34
N PRO A 5 -72.48 -24.12 4.54
CA PRO A 5 -71.79 -23.57 5.70
C PRO A 5 -70.27 -23.58 5.45
N LEU A 6 -69.64 -22.41 5.56
CA LEU A 6 -68.19 -22.24 5.44
C LEU A 6 -67.54 -22.69 6.76
N ALA A 7 -66.77 -23.78 6.70
CA ALA A 7 -65.93 -24.22 7.81
C ALA A 7 -64.59 -23.48 7.79
N ILE A 8 -64.18 -22.92 8.93
CA ILE A 8 -63.00 -22.08 9.08
C ILE A 8 -62.21 -22.55 10.29
N ALA A 9 -60.89 -22.69 10.11
CA ALA A 9 -60.00 -23.05 11.21
C ALA A 9 -59.98 -21.96 12.29
N GLY A 10 -59.96 -22.36 13.55
CA GLY A 10 -59.90 -21.43 14.69
C GLY A 10 -58.86 -20.31 14.54
N PRO A 11 -57.59 -20.61 14.19
CA PRO A 11 -56.56 -19.60 14.04
C PRO A 11 -56.85 -18.57 12.94
N GLU A 12 -57.42 -19.00 11.81
CA GLU A 12 -57.78 -18.09 10.71
C GLU A 12 -58.91 -17.16 11.12
N PHE A 13 -59.95 -17.70 11.77
CA PHE A 13 -61.02 -16.88 12.31
C PHE A 13 -60.53 -15.89 13.37
N ALA A 14 -59.56 -16.28 14.20
CA ALA A 14 -58.97 -15.40 15.19
C ALA A 14 -58.21 -14.23 14.55
N LEU A 15 -57.43 -14.49 13.49
CA LEU A 15 -56.73 -13.45 12.73
C LEU A 15 -57.72 -12.48 12.05
N PHE A 16 -58.73 -13.03 11.38
CA PHE A 16 -59.81 -12.24 10.80
C PHE A 16 -60.48 -11.35 11.85
N SER A 17 -60.76 -11.92 13.03
CA SER A 17 -61.43 -11.24 14.13
C SER A 17 -60.61 -10.10 14.74
N GLU A 18 -59.28 -10.22 14.71
CA GLU A 18 -58.38 -9.18 15.22
C GLU A 18 -58.24 -8.02 14.23
N GLU A 19 -58.21 -8.33 12.93
CA GLU A 19 -58.11 -7.32 11.88
C GLU A 19 -59.44 -6.62 11.61
N LYS A 20 -60.55 -7.37 11.65
CA LYS A 20 -61.93 -6.90 11.43
C LYS A 20 -62.71 -6.84 12.74
N GLY A 21 -62.12 -6.27 13.78
CA GLY A 21 -62.69 -6.23 15.13
C GLY A 21 -64.06 -5.56 15.23
N ASP A 22 -64.38 -4.67 14.29
CA ASP A 22 -65.69 -4.01 14.11
C ASP A 22 -66.80 -4.97 13.65
N LEU A 23 -66.45 -6.07 12.99
CA LEU A 23 -67.39 -7.07 12.49
C LEU A 23 -67.75 -8.12 13.55
N ILE A 24 -67.04 -8.18 14.68
CA ILE A 24 -67.24 -9.21 15.71
C ILE A 24 -68.63 -9.25 16.34
N PRO A 25 -69.32 -8.12 16.61
CA PRO A 25 -70.71 -8.16 17.08
C PRO A 25 -71.67 -8.90 16.14
N LEU A 26 -71.33 -9.02 14.85
CA LEU A 26 -72.14 -9.75 13.86
C LEU A 26 -71.96 -11.27 13.94
N CYS A 27 -71.02 -11.78 14.75
CA CYS A 27 -70.80 -13.21 14.97
C CYS A 27 -71.85 -13.86 15.88
N GLN A 28 -72.87 -13.11 16.34
CA GLN A 28 -73.99 -13.70 17.07
C GLN A 28 -74.69 -14.73 16.17
N SER A 29 -75.03 -15.89 16.74
CA SER A 29 -75.55 -17.07 16.02
C SER A 29 -74.54 -17.80 15.12
N MET A 30 -73.24 -17.48 15.20
CA MET A 30 -72.20 -18.27 14.54
C MET A 30 -72.15 -19.69 15.14
N ALA A 31 -72.10 -20.70 14.27
CA ALA A 31 -71.92 -22.09 14.68
C ALA A 31 -70.43 -22.42 14.81
N VAL A 32 -70.07 -23.07 15.90
CA VAL A 32 -68.69 -23.47 16.21
C VAL A 32 -68.61 -24.94 16.60
N GLU A 33 -67.43 -25.51 16.51
CA GLU A 33 -67.11 -26.83 17.04
C GLU A 33 -65.94 -26.72 18.00
N HIS A 34 -66.18 -27.07 19.26
CA HIS A 34 -65.14 -27.16 20.27
C HIS A 34 -64.68 -28.61 20.42
N GLN A 35 -63.37 -28.86 20.46
CA GLN A 35 -62.80 -30.22 20.51
C GLN A 35 -63.42 -31.11 21.59
N THR A 36 -63.59 -30.59 22.82
CA THR A 36 -64.22 -31.31 23.94
C THR A 36 -65.74 -31.21 24.01
N PHE A 37 -66.32 -30.01 23.81
CA PHE A 37 -67.75 -29.77 24.06
C PHE A 37 -68.64 -30.03 22.84
N GLY A 38 -68.06 -30.26 21.66
CA GLY A 38 -68.76 -30.52 20.40
C GLY A 38 -69.34 -29.24 19.78
N LEU A 39 -70.42 -29.42 19.02
CA LEU A 39 -71.10 -28.32 18.32
C LEU A 39 -71.76 -27.34 19.29
N GLY A 40 -71.53 -26.05 19.05
CA GLY A 40 -72.13 -24.96 19.79
C GLY A 40 -72.50 -23.77 18.93
N VAL A 41 -73.26 -22.85 19.51
CA VAL A 41 -73.72 -21.61 18.86
C VAL A 41 -73.35 -20.43 19.75
N VAL A 42 -72.80 -19.37 19.16
CA VAL A 42 -72.48 -18.12 19.86
C VAL A 42 -73.79 -17.39 20.18
N GLU A 43 -74.13 -17.27 21.46
CA GLU A 43 -75.36 -16.61 21.94
C GLU A 43 -75.16 -15.13 22.21
N GLU A 44 -74.03 -14.78 22.83
CA GLU A 44 -73.74 -13.43 23.32
C GLU A 44 -72.26 -13.10 23.11
N ILE A 45 -71.98 -11.84 22.78
CA ILE A 45 -70.62 -11.33 22.63
C ILE A 45 -70.48 -10.13 23.56
N ALA A 46 -69.72 -10.31 24.65
CA ALA A 46 -69.49 -9.27 25.64
C ALA A 46 -68.22 -8.48 25.30
N PRO A 47 -68.31 -7.18 24.97
CA PRO A 47 -67.13 -6.37 24.71
C PRO A 47 -66.30 -6.20 25.99
N ARG A 48 -64.98 -6.12 25.85
CA ARG A 48 -64.06 -5.88 26.95
C ARG A 48 -63.14 -4.72 26.58
N ARG A 49 -63.00 -3.75 27.48
CA ARG A 49 -62.13 -2.59 27.21
C ARG A 49 -60.67 -3.04 27.19
N GLY A 50 -59.99 -2.83 26.06
CA GLY A 50 -58.57 -3.18 25.89
C GLY A 50 -58.27 -4.67 25.80
N LEU A 51 -59.29 -5.53 25.67
CA LEU A 51 -59.13 -6.97 25.56
C LEU A 51 -60.07 -7.53 24.47
N PRO A 52 -59.74 -8.68 23.86
CA PRO A 52 -60.66 -9.36 22.95
C PRO A 52 -62.03 -9.63 23.61
N PRO A 53 -63.13 -9.53 22.84
CA PRO A 53 -64.47 -9.79 23.36
C PRO A 53 -64.60 -11.24 23.83
N LEU A 54 -65.55 -11.46 24.75
CA LEU A 54 -65.85 -12.77 25.30
C LEU A 54 -67.08 -13.34 24.62
N LEU A 55 -66.94 -14.50 23.99
CA LEU A 55 -68.01 -15.20 23.29
C LEU A 55 -68.65 -16.21 24.25
N SER A 56 -69.92 -16.02 24.56
CA SER A 56 -70.75 -17.02 25.25
C SER A 56 -71.28 -18.01 24.22
N ILE A 57 -70.88 -19.28 24.36
CA ILE A 57 -71.19 -20.35 23.39
C ILE A 57 -72.02 -21.41 24.08
N HIS A 58 -73.22 -21.69 23.56
CA HIS A 58 -74.08 -22.77 24.04
C HIS A 58 -73.80 -24.06 23.29
N PHE A 59 -73.41 -25.11 24.01
CA PHE A 59 -73.11 -26.42 23.42
C PHE A 59 -74.30 -27.36 23.54
N SER A 60 -74.75 -27.88 22.40
CA SER A 60 -75.94 -28.73 22.31
C SER A 60 -75.78 -30.05 23.07
N ARG A 61 -74.57 -30.65 23.05
CA ARG A 61 -74.26 -31.93 23.70
C ARG A 61 -74.29 -31.85 25.21
N SER A 62 -73.77 -30.76 25.79
CA SER A 62 -73.67 -30.60 27.24
C SER A 62 -74.82 -29.78 27.85
N LYS A 63 -75.62 -29.10 27.01
CA LYS A 63 -76.66 -28.13 27.41
C LYS A 63 -76.12 -27.04 28.33
N LYS A 64 -74.84 -26.66 28.17
CA LYS A 64 -74.16 -25.64 28.97
C LYS A 64 -73.65 -24.51 28.08
N THR A 65 -73.72 -23.29 28.60
CA THR A 65 -73.09 -22.12 28.01
C THR A 65 -71.74 -21.88 28.67
N SER A 66 -70.67 -21.83 27.87
CA SER A 66 -69.31 -21.52 28.34
C SER A 66 -68.78 -20.27 27.65
N LYS A 67 -67.88 -19.55 28.32
CA LYS A 67 -67.33 -18.28 27.85
C LYS A 67 -65.91 -18.45 27.35
N PHE A 68 -65.62 -18.03 26.13
CA PHE A 68 -64.30 -18.13 25.51
C PHE A 68 -63.82 -16.77 25.00
N ASN A 69 -62.51 -16.56 25.00
CA ASN A 69 -61.88 -15.44 24.31
C ASN A 69 -61.35 -15.89 22.93
N LEU A 70 -60.85 -14.95 22.12
CA LEU A 70 -60.21 -15.29 20.84
C LEU A 70 -58.97 -16.21 20.99
N GLY A 71 -58.35 -16.27 22.18
CA GLY A 71 -57.25 -17.18 22.46
C GLY A 71 -57.62 -18.66 22.29
N ALA A 72 -58.88 -19.04 22.58
CA ALA A 72 -59.37 -20.40 22.35
C ALA A 72 -59.50 -20.77 20.85
N PHE A 73 -59.71 -19.77 20.00
CA PHE A 73 -59.70 -19.93 18.55
C PHE A 73 -58.27 -20.00 18.03
N LYS A 74 -57.37 -19.12 18.53
CA LYS A 74 -55.92 -19.14 18.19
C LYS A 74 -55.25 -20.46 18.50
N SER A 75 -55.63 -21.13 19.58
CA SER A 75 -55.07 -22.44 19.96
C SER A 75 -55.64 -23.61 19.14
N GLY A 76 -56.63 -23.37 18.28
CA GLY A 76 -57.33 -24.41 17.52
C GLY A 76 -58.32 -25.25 18.34
N MET A 77 -58.59 -24.89 19.61
CA MET A 77 -59.59 -25.61 20.43
C MET A 77 -61.01 -25.42 19.92
N ILE A 78 -61.28 -24.31 19.23
CA ILE A 78 -62.57 -23.98 18.63
C ILE A 78 -62.37 -23.69 17.15
N SER A 79 -63.11 -24.38 16.29
CA SER A 79 -63.25 -24.06 14.86
C SER A 79 -64.62 -23.48 14.58
N VAL A 80 -64.75 -22.67 13.53
CA VAL A 80 -66.04 -22.13 13.09
C VAL A 80 -66.60 -23.07 12.04
N VAL A 81 -67.79 -23.60 12.26
CA VAL A 81 -68.45 -24.52 11.33
C VAL A 81 -69.62 -23.89 10.58
N GLY A 82 -69.95 -22.63 10.88
CA GLY A 82 -70.91 -21.85 10.12
C GLY A 82 -70.89 -20.37 10.50
N LEU A 83 -70.35 -19.54 9.61
CA LEU A 83 -70.46 -18.08 9.71
C LEU A 83 -71.85 -17.58 9.30
N PRO A 84 -72.36 -16.52 9.95
CA PRO A 84 -73.48 -15.76 9.42
C PRO A 84 -73.21 -15.29 7.98
N VAL A 85 -74.24 -15.36 7.11
CA VAL A 85 -74.10 -15.08 5.67
C VAL A 85 -73.44 -13.73 5.38
N ARG A 86 -73.74 -12.71 6.20
CA ARG A 86 -73.14 -11.37 6.07
C ARG A 86 -71.63 -11.35 6.31
N LEU A 87 -71.13 -12.23 7.18
CA LEU A 87 -69.70 -12.34 7.50
C LEU A 87 -68.95 -13.30 6.59
N ALA A 88 -69.64 -14.30 6.03
CA ALA A 88 -69.00 -15.26 5.13
C ALA A 88 -68.38 -14.57 3.89
N GLY A 89 -69.05 -13.57 3.32
CA GLY A 89 -68.52 -12.79 2.20
C GLY A 89 -67.29 -11.94 2.57
N GLU A 90 -67.32 -11.29 3.74
CA GLU A 90 -66.21 -10.51 4.27
C GLU A 90 -65.00 -11.40 4.59
N PHE A 91 -65.23 -12.56 5.20
CA PHE A 91 -64.17 -13.53 5.51
C PHE A 91 -63.48 -14.04 4.25
N VAL A 92 -64.23 -14.44 3.21
CA VAL A 92 -63.64 -14.92 1.95
C VAL A 92 -62.82 -13.82 1.27
N THR A 93 -63.29 -12.58 1.31
CA THR A 93 -62.56 -11.43 0.73
C THR A 93 -61.26 -11.19 1.49
N TRP A 94 -61.33 -11.15 2.82
CA TRP A 94 -60.16 -11.02 3.68
C TRP A 94 -59.17 -12.16 3.50
N GLN A 95 -59.63 -13.41 3.43
CA GLN A 95 -58.77 -14.58 3.30
C GLN A 95 -57.94 -14.52 2.02
N ARG A 96 -58.57 -14.16 0.88
CA ARG A 96 -57.86 -13.96 -0.39
C ARG A 96 -56.83 -12.84 -0.32
N GLU A 97 -57.16 -11.74 0.34
CA GLU A 97 -56.24 -10.63 0.53
C GLU A 97 -55.06 -11.00 1.44
N ALA A 98 -55.32 -11.71 2.54
CA ALA A 98 -54.30 -12.20 3.46
C ALA A 98 -53.36 -13.21 2.78
N GLU A 99 -53.89 -14.12 1.97
CA GLU A 99 -53.10 -15.06 1.16
C GLU A 99 -52.24 -14.33 0.13
N ARG A 100 -52.80 -13.33 -0.58
CA ARG A 100 -52.04 -12.50 -1.52
C ARG A 100 -50.90 -11.77 -0.82
N LEU A 101 -51.16 -11.09 0.30
CA LEU A 101 -50.15 -10.37 1.07
C LEU A 101 -49.08 -11.31 1.63
N LYS A 102 -49.46 -12.51 2.06
CA LYS A 102 -48.51 -13.53 2.51
C LYS A 102 -47.60 -13.99 1.37
N ALA A 103 -48.15 -14.20 0.18
CA ALA A 103 -47.37 -14.57 -1.00
C ALA A 103 -46.43 -13.43 -1.45
N GLU A 104 -46.91 -12.18 -1.43
CA GLU A 104 -46.10 -10.99 -1.74
C GLU A 104 -44.92 -10.86 -0.76
N ARG A 105 -45.16 -10.99 0.55
CA ARG A 105 -44.08 -10.95 1.57
C ARG A 105 -43.09 -12.09 1.40
N ALA A 106 -43.56 -13.30 1.12
CA ALA A 106 -42.67 -14.44 0.87
C ALA A 106 -41.79 -14.21 -0.36
N ALA A 107 -42.34 -13.66 -1.44
CA ALA A 107 -41.58 -13.30 -2.65
C ALA A 107 -40.58 -12.17 -2.39
N GLU A 108 -40.95 -11.16 -1.59
CA GLU A 108 -40.03 -10.09 -1.18
C GLU A 108 -38.88 -10.62 -0.32
N GLU A 109 -39.17 -11.47 0.67
CA GLU A 109 -38.15 -12.12 1.50
C GLU A 109 -37.20 -12.98 0.67
N GLU A 110 -37.72 -13.76 -0.28
CA GLU A 110 -36.91 -14.56 -1.21
C GLU A 110 -36.01 -13.68 -2.08
N ALA A 111 -36.53 -12.55 -2.60
CA ALA A 111 -35.74 -11.59 -3.37
C ALA A 111 -34.61 -10.96 -2.54
N ILE A 112 -34.88 -10.60 -1.28
CA ILE A 112 -33.87 -10.07 -0.36
C ILE A 112 -32.78 -11.10 -0.07
N GLN A 113 -33.15 -12.38 0.12
CA GLN A 113 -32.18 -13.45 0.36
C GLN A 113 -31.32 -13.72 -0.89
N ALA A 114 -31.93 -13.73 -2.08
CA ALA A 114 -31.22 -13.89 -3.34
C ALA A 114 -30.20 -12.76 -3.57
N GLU A 115 -30.57 -11.51 -3.28
CA GLU A 115 -29.68 -10.36 -3.40
C GLU A 115 -28.52 -10.43 -2.40
N ARG A 116 -28.78 -10.80 -1.14
CA ARG A 116 -27.72 -11.02 -0.14
C ARG A 116 -26.74 -12.12 -0.55
N ALA A 117 -27.24 -13.20 -1.17
CA ALA A 117 -26.39 -14.27 -1.69
C ALA A 117 -25.48 -13.78 -2.82
N ARG A 118 -26.02 -12.97 -3.76
CA ARG A 118 -25.23 -12.34 -4.83
C ARG A 118 -24.14 -11.42 -4.29
N GLN A 119 -24.45 -10.61 -3.28
CA GLN A 119 -23.48 -9.71 -2.66
C GLN A 119 -22.34 -10.47 -1.97
N ARG A 120 -22.64 -11.58 -1.28
CA ARG A 120 -21.62 -12.44 -0.67
C ARG A 120 -20.70 -13.07 -1.71
N GLU A 121 -21.27 -13.55 -2.81
CA GLU A 121 -20.49 -14.13 -3.90
C GLU A 121 -19.61 -13.09 -4.60
N ALA A 122 -20.15 -11.89 -4.86
CA ALA A 122 -19.36 -10.79 -5.41
C ALA A 122 -18.21 -10.38 -4.48
N ALA A 123 -18.44 -10.32 -3.16
CA ALA A 123 -17.40 -10.05 -2.17
C ALA A 123 -16.32 -11.15 -2.14
N ARG A 124 -16.72 -12.42 -2.28
CA ARG A 124 -15.78 -13.56 -2.36
C ARG A 124 -14.89 -13.46 -3.60
N ILE A 125 -15.48 -13.21 -4.77
CA ILE A 125 -14.75 -13.04 -6.04
C ILE A 125 -13.77 -11.86 -5.94
N ALA A 126 -14.21 -10.74 -5.34
CA ALA A 126 -13.34 -9.57 -5.14
C ALA A 126 -12.14 -9.89 -4.22
N ALA A 127 -12.36 -10.61 -3.13
CA ALA A 127 -11.30 -11.03 -2.21
C ALA A 127 -10.30 -11.98 -2.89
N GLU A 128 -10.79 -12.96 -3.67
CA GLU A 128 -9.93 -13.89 -4.44
C GLU A 128 -9.09 -13.13 -5.50
N ALA A 129 -9.66 -12.11 -6.15
CA ALA A 129 -8.95 -11.27 -7.11
C ALA A 129 -7.86 -10.41 -6.44
N GLU A 130 -8.14 -9.86 -5.25
CA GLU A 130 -7.16 -9.08 -4.48
C GLU A 130 -6.01 -9.97 -3.98
N GLU A 131 -6.30 -11.17 -3.47
CA GLU A 131 -5.30 -12.15 -3.05
C GLU A 131 -4.41 -12.57 -4.22
N ARG A 132 -5.00 -12.83 -5.40
CA ARG A 132 -4.25 -13.14 -6.61
C ARG A 132 -3.32 -11.99 -7.04
N LEU A 133 -3.80 -10.76 -7.01
CA LEU A 133 -2.99 -9.58 -7.34
C LEU A 133 -1.84 -9.39 -6.33
N ALA A 134 -2.10 -9.62 -5.04
CA ALA A 134 -1.07 -9.58 -4.01
C ALA A 134 -0.01 -10.66 -4.23
N PHE A 135 -0.42 -11.88 -4.59
CA PHE A 135 0.48 -12.98 -4.92
C PHE A 135 1.34 -12.67 -6.16
N GLU A 136 0.74 -12.13 -7.23
CA GLU A 136 1.47 -11.72 -8.44
C GLU A 136 2.49 -10.61 -8.14
N ARG A 137 2.15 -9.62 -7.30
CA ARG A 137 3.08 -8.58 -6.83
C ARG A 137 4.23 -9.16 -6.01
N ARG A 138 3.94 -10.11 -5.12
CA ARG A 138 4.97 -10.82 -4.35
C ARG A 138 5.93 -11.57 -5.26
N ARG A 139 5.41 -12.29 -6.27
CA ARG A 139 6.22 -13.02 -7.24
C ARG A 139 7.11 -12.08 -8.07
N ASP A 140 6.59 -10.94 -8.52
CA ASP A 140 7.39 -9.92 -9.23
C ASP A 140 8.52 -9.38 -8.32
N LEU A 141 8.22 -9.07 -7.06
CA LEU A 141 9.23 -8.67 -6.08
C LEU A 141 10.29 -9.74 -5.85
N GLU A 142 9.89 -11.00 -5.66
CA GLU A 142 10.81 -12.14 -5.50
C GLU A 142 11.74 -12.29 -6.72
N THR A 143 11.23 -12.07 -7.94
CA THR A 143 12.09 -12.10 -9.15
C THR A 143 13.05 -10.91 -9.25
N ARG A 144 12.69 -9.74 -8.70
CA ARG A 144 13.54 -8.53 -8.75
C ARG A 144 14.62 -8.50 -7.68
N VAL A 145 14.36 -9.04 -6.49
CA VAL A 145 15.26 -8.91 -5.33
C VAL A 145 16.46 -9.87 -5.39
N GLY A 146 16.44 -10.88 -6.27
CA GLY A 146 17.54 -11.82 -6.46
C GLY A 146 17.64 -12.89 -5.36
N SER A 147 18.21 -14.04 -5.73
CA SER A 147 18.12 -15.31 -4.99
C SER A 147 18.82 -15.35 -3.62
N LEU A 148 19.74 -14.44 -3.31
CA LEU A 148 20.58 -14.57 -2.11
C LEU A 148 19.89 -14.07 -0.83
N VAL A 149 19.09 -13.02 -0.92
CA VAL A 149 18.37 -12.48 0.25
C VAL A 149 17.04 -13.21 0.44
N SER A 150 16.38 -13.63 -0.64
CA SER A 150 15.07 -14.29 -0.57
C SER A 150 15.07 -15.60 0.23
N GLN A 151 16.21 -16.28 0.31
CA GLN A 151 16.37 -17.51 1.10
C GLN A 151 16.45 -17.25 2.62
N ALA A 152 16.83 -16.03 3.03
CA ALA A 152 16.97 -15.68 4.44
C ALA A 152 15.63 -15.25 5.08
N VAL A 153 14.62 -14.89 4.28
CA VAL A 153 13.35 -14.38 4.77
C VAL A 153 12.33 -15.51 4.90
N SER A 154 12.19 -16.09 6.09
CA SER A 154 11.08 -17.00 6.40
C SER A 154 9.82 -16.18 6.63
N VAL A 155 8.93 -16.17 5.64
CA VAL A 155 7.64 -15.48 5.71
C VAL A 155 6.51 -16.48 5.51
N SER A 156 5.47 -16.37 6.34
CA SER A 156 4.24 -17.15 6.18
C SER A 156 3.70 -17.02 4.74
N PRO A 157 3.14 -18.09 4.14
CA PRO A 157 2.43 -18.00 2.87
C PRO A 157 1.31 -16.96 2.88
N HIS A 158 0.74 -16.69 4.07
CA HIS A 158 -0.37 -15.75 4.29
C HIS A 158 0.07 -14.35 4.73
N ALA A 159 1.36 -14.07 4.79
CA ALA A 159 1.81 -12.74 5.13
C ALA A 159 1.37 -11.73 4.07
N SER A 160 0.95 -10.56 4.53
CA SER A 160 0.66 -9.46 3.61
C SER A 160 1.94 -9.04 2.85
N ALA A 161 1.77 -8.42 1.68
CA ALA A 161 2.91 -7.86 0.94
C ALA A 161 3.73 -6.87 1.78
N LEU A 162 3.06 -6.11 2.67
CA LEU A 162 3.73 -5.17 3.58
C LEU A 162 4.61 -5.91 4.59
N GLU A 163 4.07 -6.94 5.25
CA GLU A 163 4.83 -7.76 6.21
C GLU A 163 6.03 -8.45 5.54
N TYR A 164 5.87 -8.92 4.29
CA TYR A 164 6.97 -9.47 3.51
C TYR A 164 8.07 -8.43 3.25
N MET A 165 7.71 -7.22 2.84
CA MET A 165 8.67 -6.14 2.61
C MET A 165 9.40 -5.75 3.90
N GLU A 166 8.70 -5.59 5.01
CA GLU A 166 9.32 -5.25 6.32
C GLU A 166 10.31 -6.33 6.77
N LYS A 167 9.95 -7.61 6.62
CA LYS A 167 10.85 -8.73 6.96
C LYS A 167 12.05 -8.80 6.02
N LEU A 168 11.83 -8.57 4.73
CA LEU A 168 12.91 -8.53 3.74
C LEU A 168 13.89 -7.40 4.04
N GLU A 169 13.40 -6.20 4.34
CA GLU A 169 14.22 -5.05 4.71
C GLU A 169 15.01 -5.31 6.00
N THR A 170 14.36 -5.90 7.01
CA THR A 170 15.03 -6.27 8.25
C THR A 170 16.14 -7.29 8.00
N ALA A 171 15.87 -8.32 7.19
CA ALA A 171 16.86 -9.33 6.82
C ALA A 171 18.02 -8.73 6.00
N GLN A 172 17.74 -7.79 5.09
CA GLN A 172 18.77 -7.05 4.35
C GLN A 172 19.66 -6.25 5.30
N LEU A 173 19.06 -5.48 6.21
CA LEU A 173 19.81 -4.71 7.21
C LEU A 173 20.66 -5.61 8.11
N GLU A 174 20.12 -6.75 8.57
CA GLU A 174 20.87 -7.72 9.37
C GLU A 174 22.03 -8.36 8.59
N HIS A 175 21.81 -8.69 7.31
CA HIS A 175 22.87 -9.17 6.44
C HIS A 175 23.98 -8.13 6.30
N TYR A 176 23.63 -6.87 6.04
CA TYR A 176 24.58 -5.77 5.94
C TYR A 176 25.33 -5.53 7.26
N ARG A 177 24.64 -5.53 8.40
CA ARG A 177 25.26 -5.40 9.73
C ARG A 177 26.39 -6.42 9.93
N ARG A 178 26.22 -7.64 9.44
CA ARG A 178 27.21 -8.72 9.56
C ARG A 178 28.30 -8.66 8.48
N ALA A 179 27.91 -8.44 7.23
CA ALA A 179 28.82 -8.55 6.08
C ALA A 179 29.60 -7.27 5.79
N LEU A 180 29.06 -6.11 6.14
CA LEU A 180 29.61 -4.82 5.74
C LEU A 180 30.90 -4.44 6.48
N PRO A 181 31.04 -4.60 7.81
CA PRO A 181 32.29 -4.23 8.50
C PRO A 181 33.56 -4.88 7.90
N PRO A 182 33.64 -6.21 7.70
CA PRO A 182 34.82 -6.81 7.07
C PRO A 182 34.98 -6.37 5.60
N ARG A 183 33.89 -6.11 4.88
CA ARG A 183 33.95 -5.58 3.50
C ARG A 183 34.53 -4.16 3.47
N ILE A 184 34.20 -3.30 4.44
CA ILE A 184 34.75 -1.95 4.55
C ILE A 184 36.26 -2.01 4.80
N GLU A 185 36.72 -2.83 5.75
CA GLU A 185 38.15 -2.95 6.03
C GLU A 185 38.91 -3.48 4.81
N TRP A 186 38.36 -4.49 4.12
CA TRP A 186 38.89 -4.96 2.85
C TRP A 186 38.94 -3.84 1.79
N LEU A 187 37.88 -3.02 1.65
CA LEU A 187 37.85 -1.90 0.70
C LEU A 187 38.88 -0.81 1.04
N LYS A 188 39.15 -0.56 2.32
CA LYS A 188 40.20 0.38 2.76
C LYS A 188 41.58 -0.13 2.40
N GLU A 189 41.89 -1.37 2.76
CA GLU A 189 43.16 -2.01 2.37
C GLU A 189 43.33 -2.00 0.85
N TRP A 190 42.26 -2.31 0.12
CA TRP A 190 42.23 -2.31 -1.33
C TRP A 190 42.48 -0.92 -1.93
N ALA A 191 41.84 0.12 -1.39
CA ALA A 191 42.06 1.51 -1.79
C ALA A 191 43.53 1.93 -1.62
N GLN A 192 44.16 1.57 -0.50
CA GLN A 192 45.58 1.86 -0.24
C GLN A 192 46.50 1.18 -1.24
N ARG A 193 46.20 -0.07 -1.64
CA ARG A 193 46.97 -0.81 -2.64
C ARG A 193 46.86 -0.18 -4.03
N ILE A 194 45.64 0.20 -4.44
CA ILE A 194 45.42 0.94 -5.70
C ILE A 194 46.14 2.29 -5.68
N ALA A 195 46.08 3.02 -4.56
CA ALA A 195 46.79 4.30 -4.41
C ALA A 195 48.31 4.16 -4.52
N LYS A 196 48.87 2.99 -4.16
CA LYS A 196 50.28 2.63 -4.35
C LYS A 196 50.61 2.14 -5.77
N GLY A 197 49.64 2.05 -6.66
CA GLY A 197 49.81 1.62 -8.04
C GLY A 197 49.85 0.10 -8.24
N GLU A 198 49.37 -0.69 -7.27
CA GLU A 198 49.27 -2.14 -7.44
C GLU A 198 48.29 -2.52 -8.56
N THR A 199 48.59 -3.59 -9.30
CA THR A 199 47.82 -4.04 -10.48
C THR A 199 47.40 -5.51 -10.38
N GLY A 200 46.31 -5.89 -11.07
CA GLY A 200 46.01 -7.29 -11.41
C GLY A 200 45.38 -8.18 -10.33
N VAL A 201 44.67 -7.63 -9.34
CA VAL A 201 44.25 -8.41 -8.16
C VAL A 201 42.74 -8.76 -8.15
N GLU A 202 41.92 -8.19 -9.04
CA GLU A 202 40.49 -8.56 -9.17
C GLU A 202 39.99 -8.39 -10.62
N PRO A 203 39.07 -9.24 -11.12
CA PRO A 203 38.55 -9.10 -12.49
C PRO A 203 37.87 -7.75 -12.79
N ALA A 204 37.13 -7.21 -11.81
CA ALA A 204 36.44 -5.92 -11.92
C ALA A 204 37.40 -4.73 -12.01
N TRP A 205 38.63 -4.88 -11.51
CA TRP A 205 39.66 -3.84 -11.54
C TRP A 205 39.98 -3.39 -12.97
N SER A 206 40.12 -4.34 -13.90
CA SER A 206 40.40 -4.05 -15.31
C SER A 206 39.31 -3.19 -15.97
N GLN A 207 38.04 -3.45 -15.64
CA GLN A 207 36.89 -2.67 -16.11
C GLN A 207 36.89 -1.27 -15.50
N GLY A 208 37.19 -1.18 -14.20
CA GLY A 208 37.34 0.10 -13.49
C GLY A 208 38.43 0.99 -14.07
N GLN A 209 39.59 0.42 -14.38
CA GLN A 209 40.69 1.13 -15.04
C GLN A 209 40.32 1.60 -16.44
N ALA A 210 39.69 0.73 -17.24
CA ALA A 210 39.23 1.10 -18.58
C ALA A 210 38.21 2.25 -18.52
N ALA A 211 37.31 2.23 -17.54
CA ALA A 211 36.37 3.32 -17.31
C ALA A 211 37.05 4.61 -16.86
N ALA A 212 38.04 4.53 -15.96
CA ALA A 212 38.83 5.69 -15.53
C ALA A 212 39.61 6.32 -16.69
N ALA A 213 40.26 5.50 -17.51
CA ALA A 213 40.95 5.95 -18.72
C ALA A 213 39.99 6.61 -19.71
N TYR A 214 38.83 5.97 -19.96
CA TYR A 214 37.79 6.55 -20.81
C TYR A 214 37.32 7.92 -20.33
N LEU A 215 37.04 8.07 -19.02
CA LEU A 215 36.65 9.37 -18.46
C LEU A 215 37.75 10.43 -18.60
N GLN A 216 39.02 10.04 -18.37
CA GLN A 216 40.16 10.94 -18.53
C GLN A 216 40.34 11.40 -19.98
N GLU A 217 40.18 10.51 -20.97
CA GLU A 217 40.19 10.84 -22.40
C GLU A 217 39.07 11.84 -22.76
N ARG A 218 37.94 11.78 -22.05
CA ARG A 218 36.83 12.73 -22.16
C ARG A 218 37.03 14.02 -21.34
N GLY A 219 38.17 14.19 -20.69
CA GLY A 219 38.50 15.37 -19.88
C GLY A 219 37.86 15.38 -18.49
N ILE A 220 37.34 14.24 -18.03
CA ILE A 220 36.84 14.05 -16.67
C ILE A 220 37.96 13.42 -15.83
N THR A 221 38.64 14.25 -15.04
CA THR A 221 39.78 13.82 -14.22
C THR A 221 39.41 13.54 -12.76
N HIS A 222 38.24 14.02 -12.33
CA HIS A 222 37.76 13.90 -10.96
C HIS A 222 36.27 13.65 -10.93
N LEU A 223 35.81 13.02 -9.84
CA LEU A 223 34.42 12.84 -9.50
C LEU A 223 34.12 13.59 -8.20
N TRP A 224 32.87 14.00 -8.00
CA TRP A 224 32.52 14.95 -6.95
C TRP A 224 31.40 14.43 -6.07
N HIS A 225 31.56 14.57 -4.77
CA HIS A 225 30.48 14.37 -3.80
C HIS A 225 30.24 15.69 -3.07
N PHE A 226 28.99 16.03 -2.79
CA PHE A 226 28.68 17.16 -1.92
C PHE A 226 27.96 16.66 -0.67
N THR A 227 28.25 17.29 0.46
CA THR A 227 27.65 16.95 1.75
C THR A 227 27.59 18.20 2.64
N ASP A 228 26.86 18.12 3.75
CA ASP A 228 26.94 19.11 4.82
C ASP A 228 28.31 19.06 5.50
N PHE A 229 28.88 20.22 5.83
CA PHE A 229 30.13 20.38 6.56
C PHE A 229 30.15 19.58 7.87
N ARG A 230 28.99 19.45 8.56
CA ARG A 230 28.87 18.67 9.80
C ARG A 230 29.18 17.19 9.63
N ASN A 231 29.06 16.67 8.40
CA ASN A 231 29.35 15.27 8.11
C ASN A 231 30.86 15.01 7.93
N LEU A 232 31.70 16.04 7.85
CA LEU A 232 33.14 15.83 7.61
C LEU A 232 33.80 15.00 8.72
N GLN A 233 33.48 15.27 9.98
CA GLN A 233 34.01 14.50 11.11
C GLN A 233 33.64 13.00 11.02
N PRO A 234 32.35 12.60 10.95
CA PRO A 234 32.00 11.18 10.87
C PRO A 234 32.51 10.49 9.59
N ILE A 235 32.67 11.22 8.48
CA ILE A 235 33.31 10.71 7.25
C ILE A 235 34.79 10.41 7.50
N CYS A 236 35.51 11.30 8.19
CA CYS A 236 36.92 11.08 8.55
C CYS A 236 37.08 9.91 9.53
N GLU A 237 36.22 9.82 10.55
CA GLU A 237 36.20 8.72 11.50
C GLU A 237 35.86 7.37 10.84
N ALA A 238 35.08 7.36 9.75
CA ALA A 238 34.84 6.16 8.94
C ALA A 238 36.05 5.78 8.07
N GLY A 239 36.92 6.74 7.77
CA GLY A 239 37.92 6.66 6.71
C GLY A 239 37.34 6.78 5.29
N GLY A 240 36.10 7.26 5.14
CA GLY A 240 35.41 7.25 3.85
C GLY A 240 33.93 7.65 3.90
N LEU A 241 33.31 7.72 2.72
CA LEU A 241 31.87 7.88 2.55
C LEU A 241 31.19 6.52 2.66
N LEU A 242 30.11 6.44 3.45
CA LEU A 242 29.25 5.26 3.54
C LEU A 242 28.00 5.48 2.69
N SER A 243 27.54 4.44 2.00
CA SER A 243 26.22 4.44 1.37
C SER A 243 25.10 4.62 2.41
N TYR A 244 23.91 5.02 1.96
CA TYR A 244 22.79 5.22 2.89
C TYR A 244 22.45 3.95 3.67
N LEU A 245 22.37 2.79 3.00
CA LEU A 245 22.14 1.50 3.63
C LEU A 245 23.26 1.11 4.61
N ALA A 246 24.51 1.48 4.30
CA ALA A 246 25.63 1.28 5.21
C ALA A 246 25.52 2.12 6.48
N LEU A 247 25.03 3.36 6.37
CA LEU A 247 24.76 4.22 7.53
C LEU A 247 23.64 3.67 8.41
N GLU A 248 22.56 3.15 7.81
CA GLU A 248 21.48 2.50 8.55
C GLU A 248 21.94 1.22 9.26
N ALA A 249 22.76 0.40 8.59
CA ALA A 249 23.24 -0.85 9.16
C ALA A 249 24.21 -0.64 10.33
N LEU A 250 25.12 0.33 10.24
CA LEU A 250 26.21 0.52 11.22
C LEU A 250 25.83 1.40 12.42
N GLU A 251 24.56 1.43 12.82
CA GLU A 251 23.95 2.13 13.98
C GLU A 251 24.90 3.01 14.83
N GLY A 252 24.56 4.30 15.00
CA GLY A 252 25.25 5.19 15.96
C GLY A 252 26.04 6.34 15.35
N ARG A 253 25.95 6.57 14.03
CA ARG A 253 26.49 7.76 13.38
C ARG A 253 25.37 8.72 13.01
N THR A 254 25.24 9.81 13.76
CA THR A 254 24.33 10.90 13.41
C THR A 254 24.88 11.64 12.20
N VAL A 255 24.48 11.23 10.99
CA VAL A 255 24.80 11.94 9.75
C VAL A 255 23.69 12.93 9.45
N TRP A 256 24.07 14.15 9.07
CA TRP A 256 23.13 15.15 8.60
C TRP A 256 22.71 14.83 7.17
N LEU A 257 21.55 14.21 7.01
CA LEU A 257 20.98 13.89 5.72
C LEU A 257 20.39 15.15 5.07
N GLN A 258 20.63 15.28 3.77
CA GLN A 258 20.04 16.34 2.93
C GLN A 258 18.95 15.81 2.00
N SER A 259 18.75 14.49 1.96
CA SER A 259 17.67 13.84 1.23
C SER A 259 16.36 13.96 2.01
N ASP A 260 15.28 14.21 1.29
CA ASP A 260 13.93 14.06 1.81
C ASP A 260 13.48 12.59 1.78
N ASP A 261 12.41 12.28 2.50
CA ASP A 261 11.83 10.94 2.59
C ASP A 261 11.46 10.37 1.21
N GLU A 262 11.11 11.24 0.26
CA GLU A 262 10.76 10.83 -1.10
C GLU A 262 11.98 10.34 -1.88
N SER A 263 13.09 11.07 -1.84
CA SER A 263 14.35 10.64 -2.45
C SER A 263 14.83 9.32 -1.87
N GLN A 264 14.76 9.15 -0.54
CA GLN A 264 15.17 7.91 0.12
C GLN A 264 14.30 6.72 -0.31
N ARG A 265 12.97 6.93 -0.41
CA ARG A 265 12.03 5.91 -0.89
C ARG A 265 12.34 5.48 -2.33
N ARG A 266 12.67 6.42 -3.22
CA ARG A 266 13.05 6.10 -4.61
C ARG A 266 14.38 5.38 -4.69
N ASP A 267 15.35 5.78 -3.88
CA ASP A 267 16.64 5.10 -3.83
C ASP A 267 16.47 3.64 -3.42
N LYS A 268 15.61 3.40 -2.42
CA LYS A 268 15.24 2.07 -1.95
C LYS A 268 14.51 1.24 -2.99
N SER A 269 13.51 1.80 -3.66
CA SER A 269 12.73 1.08 -4.68
C SER A 269 13.57 0.72 -5.91
N LEU A 270 14.59 1.52 -6.22
CA LEU A 270 15.51 1.32 -7.34
C LEU A 270 16.75 0.50 -6.97
N GLY A 271 16.91 0.10 -5.70
CA GLY A 271 18.08 -0.67 -5.24
C GLY A 271 19.39 0.13 -5.25
N ARG A 272 19.32 1.46 -5.11
CA ARG A 272 20.45 2.40 -5.20
C ARG A 272 20.89 2.95 -3.84
N GLN A 273 20.21 2.56 -2.76
CA GLN A 273 20.54 2.92 -1.38
C GLN A 273 21.85 2.32 -0.90
N ASP A 274 22.33 1.26 -1.55
CA ASP A 274 23.57 0.57 -1.24
C ASP A 274 24.81 1.22 -1.86
N SER A 275 24.67 2.39 -2.49
CA SER A 275 25.72 3.04 -3.28
C SER A 275 25.99 4.48 -2.81
N VAL A 276 27.27 4.85 -2.80
CA VAL A 276 27.73 6.24 -2.68
C VAL A 276 27.65 6.89 -4.07
N ARG A 277 27.07 8.09 -4.14
CA ARG A 277 26.87 8.83 -5.39
C ARG A 277 27.94 9.86 -5.60
N LEU A 278 28.52 9.84 -6.81
CA LEU A 278 29.46 10.85 -7.27
C LEU A 278 28.94 11.49 -8.55
N SER A 279 28.97 12.81 -8.63
CA SER A 279 28.66 13.55 -9.85
C SER A 279 29.91 13.66 -10.73
N PHE A 280 29.71 13.66 -12.06
CA PHE A 280 30.79 13.98 -13.02
C PHE A 280 31.27 15.43 -12.92
N VAL A 281 30.43 16.31 -12.34
CA VAL A 281 30.69 17.74 -12.21
C VAL A 281 30.46 18.20 -10.76
N PRO A 282 31.21 19.18 -10.25
CA PRO A 282 31.11 19.65 -8.86
C PRO A 282 29.79 20.37 -8.55
N ASN A 283 29.13 20.92 -9.57
CA ASN A 283 28.06 21.90 -9.41
C ASN A 283 26.81 21.47 -10.19
N SER A 284 26.29 20.28 -9.87
CA SER A 284 25.06 19.75 -10.50
C SER A 284 23.85 20.66 -10.24
N PHE A 285 22.79 20.53 -11.05
CA PHE A 285 21.59 21.36 -10.85
C PHE A 285 20.97 21.15 -9.46
N PHE A 286 21.08 19.93 -8.93
CA PHE A 286 20.60 19.61 -7.58
C PHE A 286 21.38 20.38 -6.50
N PHE A 287 22.69 20.49 -6.63
CA PHE A 287 23.50 21.28 -5.70
C PHE A 287 23.03 22.74 -5.63
N GLN A 288 22.74 23.37 -6.78
CA GLN A 288 22.28 24.77 -6.81
C GLN A 288 20.98 25.00 -6.03
N ARG A 289 20.12 23.98 -5.97
CA ARG A 289 18.88 24.02 -5.19
C ARG A 289 19.15 23.93 -3.69
N VAL A 290 20.09 23.08 -3.27
CA VAL A 290 20.42 22.84 -1.84
C VAL A 290 21.32 23.94 -1.26
N HIS A 291 22.20 24.54 -2.08
CA HIS A 291 23.21 25.52 -1.66
C HIS A 291 22.65 26.75 -0.94
N ARG A 292 21.37 27.10 -1.18
CA ARG A 292 20.74 28.28 -0.57
C ARG A 292 20.60 28.21 0.94
N HIS A 293 20.65 27.02 1.55
CA HIS A 293 20.28 26.82 2.96
C HIS A 293 21.25 25.97 3.78
N ALA A 294 22.32 25.43 3.18
CA ALA A 294 23.21 24.49 3.87
C ALA A 294 24.69 24.93 3.81
N ARG A 295 25.45 24.58 4.86
CA ARG A 295 26.91 24.72 4.89
C ARG A 295 27.53 23.57 4.09
N LEU A 296 27.50 23.68 2.77
CA LEU A 296 27.95 22.61 1.88
C LEU A 296 29.47 22.59 1.70
N VAL A 297 30.00 21.38 1.54
CA VAL A 297 31.37 21.11 1.12
C VAL A 297 31.38 20.13 -0.05
N TRP A 298 32.40 20.25 -0.89
CA TRP A 298 32.70 19.32 -1.97
C TRP A 298 33.87 18.44 -1.60
N LEU A 299 33.71 17.13 -1.77
CA LEU A 299 34.78 16.16 -1.73
C LEU A 299 35.12 15.78 -3.17
N ARG A 300 36.38 15.92 -3.55
CA ARG A 300 36.89 15.65 -4.89
C ARG A 300 37.63 14.31 -4.90
N PHE A 301 37.13 13.35 -5.65
CA PHE A 301 37.71 12.02 -5.76
C PHE A 301 38.44 11.83 -7.09
N SER A 302 39.59 11.16 -7.05
CA SER A 302 40.28 10.70 -8.26
C SER A 302 39.43 9.68 -9.01
N THR A 303 39.48 9.68 -10.36
CA THR A 303 38.82 8.63 -11.16
C THR A 303 39.37 7.23 -10.92
N ALA A 304 40.52 7.10 -10.24
CA ALA A 304 41.04 5.81 -9.78
C ALA A 304 40.06 5.04 -8.88
N VAL A 305 39.11 5.74 -8.22
CA VAL A 305 38.02 5.14 -7.44
C VAL A 305 37.23 4.09 -8.22
N LEU A 306 37.12 4.24 -9.54
CA LEU A 306 36.39 3.30 -10.40
C LEU A 306 36.99 1.89 -10.37
N SER A 307 38.24 1.77 -9.93
CA SER A 307 38.98 0.51 -9.79
C SER A 307 38.64 -0.27 -8.50
N LEU A 308 37.82 0.28 -7.60
CA LEU A 308 37.35 -0.41 -6.40
C LEU A 308 36.43 -1.62 -6.68
N GLY A 309 35.93 -1.74 -7.91
CA GLY A 309 34.93 -2.75 -8.27
C GLY A 309 33.51 -2.32 -7.88
N ASP A 310 32.50 -3.05 -8.37
CA ASP A 310 31.08 -2.80 -8.10
C ASP A 310 30.63 -1.35 -8.35
N VAL A 311 31.03 -0.80 -9.50
CA VAL A 311 30.66 0.55 -9.93
C VAL A 311 29.63 0.49 -11.05
N SER A 312 28.63 1.37 -10.97
CA SER A 312 27.67 1.57 -12.04
C SER A 312 27.49 3.05 -12.36
N TYR A 313 26.90 3.34 -13.51
CA TYR A 313 26.82 4.68 -14.08
C TYR A 313 25.36 5.01 -14.34
N CYS A 314 24.91 6.20 -14.00
CA CYS A 314 23.52 6.59 -14.06
C CYS A 314 23.33 7.77 -15.01
N HIS A 315 22.46 7.64 -16.02
CA HIS A 315 22.11 8.72 -16.93
C HIS A 315 21.03 9.62 -16.29
N GLY A 316 21.46 10.75 -15.74
CA GLY A 316 20.66 11.61 -14.87
C GLY A 316 20.77 11.27 -13.39
N ASN A 317 19.99 11.98 -12.58
CA ASN A 317 19.98 11.84 -11.13
C ASN A 317 19.58 10.41 -10.73
N ALA A 318 20.38 9.74 -9.92
CA ALA A 318 20.11 8.38 -9.45
C ALA A 318 18.88 8.26 -8.54
N ALA A 319 18.33 9.36 -8.02
CA ALA A 319 17.03 9.40 -7.33
C ALA A 319 15.82 9.61 -8.27
N SER A 320 16.03 9.65 -9.60
CA SER A 320 14.95 9.85 -10.58
C SER A 320 14.42 8.52 -11.11
N ASP A 321 13.09 8.42 -11.27
CA ASP A 321 12.44 7.25 -11.87
C ASP A 321 12.79 7.05 -13.35
N TYR A 322 13.30 8.10 -14.01
CA TYR A 322 13.61 8.10 -15.45
C TYR A 322 15.10 7.90 -15.73
N SER A 323 15.93 7.69 -14.71
CA SER A 323 17.35 7.42 -14.92
C SER A 323 17.59 5.93 -15.08
N TYR A 324 18.38 5.57 -16.08
CA TYR A 324 18.81 4.20 -16.31
C TYR A 324 20.25 4.02 -15.84
N VAL A 325 20.57 2.79 -15.45
CA VAL A 325 21.90 2.41 -14.97
C VAL A 325 22.61 1.60 -16.06
N ALA A 326 23.87 1.92 -16.30
CA ALA A 326 24.77 1.18 -17.17
C ALA A 326 25.97 0.65 -16.38
N SER A 327 26.56 -0.44 -16.87
CA SER A 327 27.80 -1.01 -16.31
C SER A 327 29.06 -0.30 -16.81
N ARG A 328 28.95 0.55 -17.86
CA ARG A 328 30.06 1.28 -18.45
C ARG A 328 29.68 2.74 -18.72
N PRO A 329 30.62 3.68 -18.62
CA PRO A 329 30.33 5.10 -18.84
C PRO A 329 29.98 5.41 -20.30
N ASP A 330 30.59 4.73 -21.28
CA ASP A 330 30.36 4.97 -22.71
C ASP A 330 28.96 4.59 -23.18
N ALA A 331 28.28 3.71 -22.44
CA ALA A 331 26.89 3.32 -22.70
C ALA A 331 25.85 4.35 -22.19
N LEU A 332 26.29 5.42 -21.49
CA LEU A 332 25.37 6.46 -21.03
C LEU A 332 24.92 7.43 -22.13
N GLY A 333 25.59 7.47 -23.29
CA GLY A 333 25.22 8.40 -24.36
C GLY A 333 25.30 9.87 -23.96
N LEU A 334 26.18 10.21 -23.02
CA LEU A 334 26.32 11.57 -22.49
C LEU A 334 26.98 12.50 -23.50
N ASP A 335 26.56 13.77 -23.48
CA ASP A 335 27.33 14.86 -24.08
C ASP A 335 28.57 15.14 -23.22
N TRP A 336 29.68 14.49 -23.57
CA TRP A 336 30.95 14.63 -22.87
C TRP A 336 31.58 16.01 -23.03
N ASP A 337 31.34 16.69 -24.15
CA ASP A 337 31.86 18.04 -24.38
C ASP A 337 31.17 19.04 -23.44
N LEU A 338 29.87 18.88 -23.23
CA LEU A 338 29.12 19.60 -22.22
C LEU A 338 29.71 19.35 -20.83
N LEU A 339 29.92 18.10 -20.41
CA LEU A 339 30.48 17.79 -19.08
C LEU A 339 31.90 18.31 -18.90
N LYS A 340 32.74 18.22 -19.93
CA LYS A 340 34.10 18.74 -19.95
C LYS A 340 34.15 20.25 -19.73
N SER A 341 33.13 20.98 -20.19
CA SER A 341 33.01 22.42 -19.93
C SER A 341 32.83 22.76 -18.45
N PHE A 342 32.46 21.79 -17.59
CA PHE A 342 32.29 21.97 -16.15
C PHE A 342 33.34 21.23 -15.30
N SER A 343 34.08 20.27 -15.87
CA SER A 343 35.04 19.44 -15.14
C SER A 343 36.36 20.15 -14.80
N GLY A 344 36.61 21.33 -15.37
CA GLY A 344 37.83 22.10 -15.12
C GLY A 344 37.76 22.95 -13.85
N CYS A 345 38.57 22.64 -12.85
CA CYS A 345 39.06 23.68 -11.93
C CYS A 345 40.00 24.62 -12.74
N ARG A 346 39.96 25.95 -12.52
CA ARG A 346 40.86 26.90 -13.20
C ARG A 346 42.35 26.64 -12.91
N SER A 347 42.65 25.89 -11.85
CA SER A 347 43.97 25.36 -11.48
C SER A 347 43.78 24.02 -10.73
N PRO A 348 44.82 23.19 -10.55
CA PRO A 348 44.75 21.95 -9.75
C PRO A 348 44.16 22.13 -8.35
N ASP A 349 44.31 23.34 -7.78
CA ASP A 349 43.81 23.74 -6.45
C ASP A 349 42.73 24.85 -6.52
N GLY A 350 42.21 25.11 -7.72
CA GLY A 350 41.29 26.22 -7.97
C GLY A 350 39.86 25.90 -7.53
N PRO A 351 39.08 26.91 -7.13
CA PRO A 351 37.68 26.72 -6.77
C PRO A 351 36.91 26.16 -7.98
N PRO A 352 35.91 25.30 -7.76
CA PRO A 352 35.02 24.85 -8.83
C PRO A 352 34.33 26.03 -9.54
N MET A 353 34.09 25.88 -10.84
CA MET A 353 33.60 26.98 -11.65
C MET A 353 32.22 27.49 -11.23
N SER A 354 32.06 28.82 -11.29
CA SER A 354 30.74 29.44 -11.30
C SER A 354 30.03 29.04 -12.58
N TYR A 355 28.82 28.55 -12.45
CA TYR A 355 27.97 28.15 -13.56
C TYR A 355 27.73 29.29 -14.56
N PRO A 356 27.55 29.00 -15.86
CA PRO A 356 26.94 29.95 -16.77
C PRO A 356 25.59 30.39 -16.18
N LYS A 357 25.43 31.69 -15.92
CA LYS A 357 24.19 32.26 -15.33
C LYS A 357 22.97 32.11 -16.24
N ARG A 358 23.17 31.69 -17.49
CA ARG A 358 22.14 31.59 -18.52
C ARG A 358 22.41 30.35 -19.37
N TYR A 359 21.60 29.32 -19.19
CA TYR A 359 21.22 28.52 -20.33
C TYR A 359 20.44 29.41 -21.31
N ALA A 360 20.38 29.04 -22.59
CA ALA A 360 19.31 29.57 -23.45
C ALA A 360 18.00 29.46 -22.66
N SER A 361 17.13 30.46 -22.74
CA SER A 361 15.96 30.49 -21.85
C SER A 361 15.18 29.19 -22.04
N GLU A 362 14.64 28.60 -20.96
CA GLU A 362 13.83 27.36 -21.06
C GLU A 362 12.67 27.50 -22.07
N TRP A 363 12.35 28.73 -22.47
CA TRP A 363 11.33 29.09 -23.43
C TRP A 363 11.74 28.83 -24.89
N ASP A 364 13.05 28.83 -25.19
CA ASP A 364 13.54 28.70 -26.57
C ASP A 364 13.67 27.22 -27.01
N ASP A 365 14.11 26.33 -26.11
CA ASP A 365 14.27 24.89 -26.39
C ASP A 365 14.21 24.04 -25.10
N GLN A 366 12.99 23.66 -24.70
CA GLN A 366 12.75 22.89 -23.48
C GLN A 366 13.38 21.50 -23.51
N GLU A 367 13.41 20.86 -24.67
CA GLU A 367 13.90 19.49 -24.80
C GLU A 367 15.41 19.44 -24.64
N ARG A 368 16.13 20.34 -25.31
CA ARG A 368 17.57 20.49 -25.15
C ARG A 368 17.94 20.78 -23.71
N VAL A 369 17.29 21.74 -23.05
CA VAL A 369 17.58 22.05 -21.63
C VAL A 369 17.30 20.85 -20.73
N ARG A 370 16.25 20.06 -21.01
CA ARG A 370 15.99 18.82 -20.27
C ARG A 370 17.11 17.79 -20.48
N GLN A 371 17.64 17.64 -21.69
CA GLN A 371 18.76 16.74 -21.95
C GLN A 371 20.05 17.22 -21.30
N GLU A 372 20.39 18.51 -21.41
CA GLU A 372 21.56 19.11 -20.74
C GLU A 372 21.49 18.89 -19.21
N LYS A 373 20.31 19.13 -18.60
CA LYS A 373 20.08 18.84 -17.18
C LYS A 373 20.26 17.36 -16.83
N LYS A 374 19.80 16.44 -17.68
CA LYS A 374 20.02 14.99 -17.46
C LYS A 374 21.50 14.65 -17.53
N THR A 375 22.20 15.11 -18.57
CA THR A 375 23.64 14.89 -18.73
C THR A 375 24.42 15.39 -17.51
N ILE A 376 24.18 16.62 -17.08
CA ILE A 376 24.90 17.26 -15.96
C ILE A 376 24.61 16.60 -14.61
N ASN A 377 23.38 16.10 -14.41
CA ASN A 377 23.01 15.39 -13.19
C ASN A 377 23.35 13.89 -13.24
N SER A 378 24.07 13.43 -14.26
CA SER A 378 24.50 12.04 -14.33
C SER A 378 25.55 11.73 -13.27
N GLU A 379 25.52 10.49 -12.79
CA GLU A 379 26.24 10.08 -11.58
C GLU A 379 26.97 8.75 -11.77
N VAL A 380 27.97 8.55 -10.94
CA VAL A 380 28.67 7.29 -10.70
C VAL A 380 28.19 6.76 -9.35
N LEU A 381 27.84 5.48 -9.30
CA LEU A 381 27.38 4.78 -8.12
C LEU A 381 28.45 3.77 -7.69
N VAL A 382 29.08 4.02 -6.55
CA VAL A 382 30.11 3.15 -5.97
C VAL A 382 29.49 2.38 -4.80
N LYS A 383 29.45 1.06 -4.85
CA LYS A 383 28.78 0.29 -3.81
C LYS A 383 29.44 0.40 -2.44
N HIS A 384 28.59 0.50 -1.43
CA HIS A 384 28.80 0.33 0.01
C HIS A 384 29.65 1.40 0.70
N PHE A 385 30.89 1.58 0.25
CA PHE A 385 31.88 2.43 0.90
C PHE A 385 32.89 2.99 -0.10
N LEU A 386 33.27 4.26 0.10
CA LEU A 386 34.25 4.98 -0.70
C LEU A 386 35.34 5.57 0.20
N SER A 387 36.55 5.01 0.12
CA SER A 387 37.71 5.43 0.92
C SER A 387 38.13 6.89 0.65
N LEU A 388 38.53 7.59 1.73
CA LEU A 388 39.18 8.90 1.65
C LEU A 388 40.57 8.85 1.01
N ASP A 389 41.17 7.68 0.81
CA ASP A 389 42.44 7.55 0.08
C ASP A 389 42.35 8.03 -1.38
N PHE A 390 41.15 8.00 -1.97
CA PHE A 390 40.89 8.57 -3.29
C PHE A 390 40.51 10.06 -3.24
N CYS A 391 40.31 10.63 -2.05
CA CYS A 391 39.92 12.03 -1.87
C CYS A 391 41.15 12.94 -2.07
N THR A 392 41.13 13.68 -3.17
CA THR A 392 42.18 14.61 -3.60
C THR A 392 41.96 16.05 -3.11
N GLY A 393 40.91 16.29 -2.33
CA GLY A 393 40.65 17.59 -1.74
C GLY A 393 39.23 17.76 -1.22
N ILE A 394 39.07 18.63 -0.22
CA ILE A 394 37.79 19.10 0.28
C ILE A 394 37.71 20.60 0.06
N PHE A 395 36.58 21.08 -0.45
CA PHE A 395 36.41 22.49 -0.83
C PHE A 395 35.14 23.04 -0.20
N ASN A 396 35.22 24.26 0.32
CA ASN A 396 34.04 25.00 0.77
C ASN A 396 33.18 25.34 -0.44
N ALA A 397 31.91 24.94 -0.45
CA ALA A 397 31.09 25.06 -1.64
C ALA A 397 30.62 26.51 -1.93
N LEU A 398 30.81 27.45 -1.00
CA LEU A 398 30.44 28.86 -1.17
C LEU A 398 31.53 29.65 -1.90
N ASN A 399 32.79 29.50 -1.48
CA ASN A 399 33.91 30.28 -2.01
C ASN A 399 34.94 29.43 -2.77
N GLY A 400 34.74 28.11 -2.79
CA GLY A 400 35.63 27.11 -3.39
C GLY A 400 37.01 27.01 -2.74
N ALA A 401 37.21 27.63 -1.57
CA ALA A 401 38.47 27.53 -0.85
C ALA A 401 38.69 26.08 -0.38
N GLN A 402 39.90 25.57 -0.57
CA GLN A 402 40.27 24.26 -0.07
C GLN A 402 40.26 24.27 1.46
N ILE A 403 39.64 23.25 2.05
CA ILE A 403 39.59 23.01 3.48
C ILE A 403 40.68 21.97 3.80
N GLN A 404 41.64 22.35 4.64
CA GLN A 404 42.63 21.43 5.14
C GLN A 404 41.97 20.45 6.12
N LEU A 405 42.04 19.16 5.81
CA LEU A 405 41.67 18.13 6.75
C LEU A 405 42.79 18.00 7.78
N ILE A 406 42.49 18.34 9.03
CA ILE A 406 43.36 17.97 10.15
C ILE A 406 43.21 16.46 10.30
N ARG A 407 44.15 15.70 9.74
CA ARG A 407 44.27 14.27 10.04
C ARG A 407 44.76 14.19 11.49
N THR A 408 43.88 13.78 12.39
CA THR A 408 44.32 13.33 13.73
C THR A 408 45.14 12.07 13.50
N GLU A 409 46.45 12.18 13.71
CA GLU A 409 47.40 11.05 13.69
C GLU A 409 47.08 10.01 14.76
#